data_AF-A0A2E1EKR3-F1
#
_entry.id   AF-A0A2E1EKR3-F1
#
_cell.length_a   1.000
_cell.length_b   1.000
_cell.length_c   1.000
_cell.angle_alpha   90.00
_cell.angle_beta   90.00
_cell.angle_gamma   90.00
#
_symmetry.space_group_name_H-M   'P 1'
#
loop_
_entity.id
_entity.type
_entity.pdbx_description
1 polymer ?
#
loop_
_entity_poly.entity_id
_entity_poly.type
_entity_poly.pdbx_seq_one_letter_code
_entity_poly.pdbx_strand_id
1 'polypeptide(L)'
;MCEGGDPDAAERDIRGLIGLALRLCRLAREEDGEGRAALAWALANRIAPERAADREFLLALAALCKAFAGEDADPTEGSTHFHPHTENPDWAARETPRALVGGHFFYAPRRAGHHG
;
A
#
# COMPACT_ATOMS: atom_id res chain seq x y z
N MET A 1 20.24 -1.81 15.46
CA MET A 1 19.79 -0.48 15.94
C MET A 1 19.32 0.27 14.71
N CYS A 2 18.02 0.42 14.53
CA CYS A 2 17.47 1.13 13.38
C CYS A 2 17.65 2.63 13.67
N GLU A 3 18.54 3.29 12.93
CA GLU A 3 18.68 4.74 12.96
C GLU A 3 17.30 5.35 12.67
N GLY A 4 16.75 6.07 13.64
CA GLY A 4 15.48 6.76 13.49
C GLY A 4 15.64 7.84 12.43
N GLY A 5 15.09 7.60 11.24
CA GLY A 5 15.06 8.59 10.17
C GLY A 5 14.35 9.87 10.63
N ASP A 6 14.80 11.01 10.11
CA ASP A 6 14.23 12.33 10.38
C ASP A 6 12.72 12.34 10.03
N PRO A 7 11.82 12.42 11.03
CA PRO A 7 10.38 12.39 10.80
C PRO A 7 9.89 13.59 9.99
N ASP A 8 10.57 14.74 10.08
CA ASP A 8 10.20 15.95 9.34
C ASP A 8 10.56 15.81 7.86
N ALA A 9 11.65 15.10 7.55
CA ALA A 9 12.01 14.74 6.19
C ALA A 9 10.96 13.78 5.58
N ALA A 10 10.58 12.73 6.31
CA ALA A 10 9.56 11.80 5.86
C ALA A 10 8.20 12.49 5.63
N GLU A 11 7.80 13.40 6.51
CA GLU A 11 6.57 14.18 6.34
C GLU A 11 6.63 15.09 5.10
N ARG A 12 7.76 15.77 4.87
CA ARG A 12 7.98 16.60 3.67
C ARG A 12 7.87 15.77 2.40
N ASP A 13 8.46 14.58 2.38
CA ASP A 13 8.43 13.68 1.24
C ASP A 13 7.00 13.20 0.93
N ILE A 14 6.22 12.85 1.96
CA ILE A 14 4.81 12.49 1.82
C ILE A 14 4.01 13.66 1.22
N ARG A 15 4.18 14.88 1.75
CA ARG A 15 3.48 16.07 1.23
C ARG A 15 3.84 16.35 -0.23
N GLY A 16 5.11 16.16 -0.60
CA GLY A 16 5.58 16.28 -1.98
C GLY A 16 4.89 15.27 -2.92
N LEU A 17 4.81 14.00 -2.50
CA LEU A 17 4.13 12.94 -3.24
C LEU A 17 2.63 13.24 -3.43
N ILE A 18 1.94 13.70 -2.38
CA ILE A 18 0.52 14.10 -2.46
C ILE A 18 0.34 15.24 -3.47
N GLY A 19 1.21 16.26 -3.43
CA GLY A 19 1.15 17.38 -4.38
C GLY A 19 1.31 16.94 -5.84
N LEU A 20 2.21 15.99 -6.11
CA LEU A 20 2.39 15.41 -7.44
C LEU A 20 1.19 14.57 -7.89
N ALA A 21 0.63 13.76 -6.99
CA ALA A 21 -0.55 12.95 -7.28
C ALA A 21 -1.76 13.83 -7.64
N LEU A 22 -1.99 14.92 -6.89
CA LEU A 22 -3.06 15.88 -7.19
C LEU A 22 -2.85 16.57 -8.54
N ARG A 23 -1.60 16.91 -8.87
CA ARG A 23 -1.26 17.49 -10.18
C ARG A 23 -1.50 16.49 -11.31
N LEU A 24 -1.07 15.24 -11.15
CA LEU A 24 -1.31 14.18 -12.13
C LEU A 24 -2.81 13.95 -12.33
N CYS A 25 -3.59 13.84 -11.24
CA CYS A 25 -5.04 13.67 -11.29
C CYS A 25 -5.72 14.80 -12.07
N ARG A 26 -5.24 16.05 -11.95
CA ARG A 26 -5.75 17.19 -12.73
C ARG A 26 -5.36 17.11 -14.21
N LEU A 27 -4.12 16.75 -14.51
CA LEU A 27 -3.60 16.70 -15.88
C LEU A 27 -4.19 15.52 -16.68
N ALA A 28 -4.40 14.38 -16.02
CA ALA A 28 -4.82 13.14 -16.66
C ALA A 28 -6.34 12.90 -16.64
N ARG A 29 -7.16 13.94 -16.45
CA ARG A 29 -8.63 13.80 -16.30
C ARG A 29 -9.31 13.18 -17.52
N GLU A 30 -8.81 13.50 -18.70
CA GLU A 30 -9.37 13.07 -19.99
C GLU A 30 -8.49 12.00 -20.66
N GLU A 31 -7.42 11.58 -19.98
CA GLU A 31 -6.47 10.61 -20.49
C GLU A 31 -6.91 9.19 -20.14
N ASP A 32 -6.63 8.28 -21.06
CA ASP A 32 -6.70 6.85 -20.80
C ASP A 32 -5.53 6.38 -19.91
N GLY A 33 -5.41 5.06 -19.73
CA GLY A 33 -4.33 4.48 -18.92
C GLY A 33 -2.94 4.81 -19.45
N GLU A 34 -2.77 4.87 -20.76
CA GLU A 34 -1.47 5.13 -21.40
C GLU A 34 -1.07 6.61 -21.26
N GLY A 35 -2.00 7.53 -21.54
CA GLY A 35 -1.79 8.97 -21.37
C GLY A 35 -1.49 9.34 -19.91
N ARG A 36 -2.22 8.74 -18.96
CA ARG A 36 -1.94 8.91 -17.52
C ARG A 36 -0.54 8.42 -17.15
N ALA A 37 -0.12 7.26 -17.66
CA ALA A 37 1.20 6.71 -17.39
C ALA A 37 2.31 7.60 -17.97
N ALA A 38 2.14 8.13 -19.19
CA ALA A 38 3.09 9.04 -19.81
C ALA A 38 3.25 10.35 -19.00
N LEU A 39 2.14 10.94 -18.55
CA LEU A 39 2.16 12.13 -17.69
C LEU A 39 2.82 11.86 -16.34
N ALA A 40 2.58 10.69 -15.74
CA ALA A 40 3.22 10.28 -14.50
C ALA A 40 4.75 10.19 -14.65
N TRP A 41 5.23 9.57 -15.74
CA TRP A 41 6.65 9.50 -16.06
C TRP A 41 7.28 10.87 -16.27
N ALA A 42 6.61 11.76 -16.99
CA ALA A 42 7.10 13.13 -17.20
C ALA A 42 7.26 13.90 -15.87
N LEU A 43 6.29 13.77 -14.95
CA LEU A 43 6.39 14.37 -13.62
C LEU A 43 7.50 13.75 -12.78
N ALA A 44 7.67 12.43 -12.84
CA ALA A 44 8.72 11.71 -12.13
C ALA A 44 10.13 12.12 -12.61
N ASN A 45 10.33 12.23 -13.93
CA ASN A 45 11.61 12.63 -14.52
C ASN A 45 12.02 14.05 -14.09
N ARG A 46 11.05 14.94 -13.89
CA ARG A 46 11.28 16.31 -13.44
C ARG A 46 11.80 16.42 -12.00
N ILE A 47 11.50 15.43 -11.15
CA ILE A 47 11.88 15.40 -9.73
C ILE A 47 12.93 14.32 -9.42
N ALA A 48 13.35 13.55 -10.44
CA ALA A 48 14.27 12.42 -10.29
C ALA A 48 15.56 12.74 -9.52
N PRO A 49 16.21 13.91 -9.67
CA PRO A 49 17.41 14.23 -8.88
C PRO A 49 17.14 14.54 -7.39
N GLU A 50 15.87 14.70 -6.98
CA GLU A 50 15.46 15.05 -5.61
C GLU A 50 14.67 13.92 -4.93
N ARG A 51 14.71 12.69 -5.45
CA ARG A 51 13.98 11.56 -4.86
C ARG A 51 14.53 11.22 -3.48
N ALA A 52 13.86 11.72 -2.45
CA ALA A 52 14.16 11.43 -1.05
C ALA A 52 13.46 10.15 -0.55
N ALA A 53 12.32 9.78 -1.14
CA ALA A 53 11.58 8.59 -0.75
C ALA A 53 12.24 7.28 -1.22
N ASP A 54 12.40 6.34 -0.29
CA ASP A 54 12.95 5.02 -0.54
C ASP A 54 12.10 4.19 -1.51
N ARG A 55 12.75 3.29 -2.26
CA ARG A 55 12.09 2.43 -3.25
C ARG A 55 11.02 1.54 -2.62
N GLU A 56 11.30 0.91 -1.48
CA GLU A 56 10.36 -0.01 -0.83
C GLU A 56 9.14 0.75 -0.30
N PHE A 57 9.35 1.96 0.23
CA PHE A 57 8.25 2.84 0.61
C PHE A 57 7.34 3.18 -0.58
N LEU A 58 7.92 3.55 -1.74
CA LEU A 58 7.15 3.89 -2.94
C LEU A 58 6.36 2.68 -3.47
N LEU A 59 6.92 1.48 -3.41
CA LEU A 59 6.23 0.25 -3.80
C LEU A 59 5.08 -0.10 -2.84
N ALA A 60 5.30 0.04 -1.53
CA ALA A 60 4.25 -0.17 -0.53
C ALA A 60 3.10 0.83 -0.70
N LEU A 61 3.41 2.11 -0.92
CA LEU A 61 2.42 3.15 -1.19
C LEU A 61 1.64 2.86 -2.48
N ALA A 62 2.32 2.46 -3.56
CA ALA A 62 1.65 2.10 -4.82
C ALA A 62 0.69 0.91 -4.64
N ALA A 63 1.08 -0.12 -3.89
CA ALA A 63 0.23 -1.27 -3.57
C ALA A 63 -1.02 -0.85 -2.78
N LEU A 64 -0.86 0.00 -1.76
CA LEU A 64 -1.98 0.57 -1.00
C LEU A 64 -2.93 1.39 -1.89
N CYS A 65 -2.39 2.25 -2.75
CA CYS A 65 -3.19 3.05 -3.67
C CYS A 65 -4.01 2.18 -4.63
N LYS A 66 -3.44 1.09 -5.17
CA LYS A 66 -4.18 0.14 -6.01
C LYS A 66 -5.31 -0.56 -5.27
N ALA A 67 -5.03 -1.02 -4.03
CA ALA A 67 -6.05 -1.64 -3.19
C ALA A 67 -7.21 -0.68 -2.88
N PHE A 68 -6.91 0.57 -2.52
CA PHE A 68 -7.94 1.58 -2.28
C PHE A 68 -8.71 2.00 -3.54
N ALA A 69 -8.05 2.01 -4.70
CA ALA A 69 -8.69 2.31 -5.97
C ALA A 69 -9.59 1.17 -6.48
N GLY A 70 -9.47 -0.04 -5.91
CA GLY A 70 -10.16 -1.24 -6.39
C GLY A 70 -9.67 -1.69 -7.77
N GLU A 71 -8.41 -1.39 -8.10
CA GLU A 71 -7.81 -1.75 -9.39
C GLU A 71 -7.67 -3.27 -9.54
N ASP A 72 -7.36 -3.95 -8.43
CA ASP A 72 -7.20 -5.40 -8.33
C ASP A 72 -8.25 -5.98 -7.36
N ALA A 73 -8.73 -7.19 -7.64
CA ALA A 73 -9.57 -7.93 -6.69
C ALA A 73 -8.79 -8.21 -5.40
N ASP A 74 -9.43 -8.06 -4.24
CA ASP A 74 -8.81 -8.34 -2.95
C ASP A 74 -8.46 -9.84 -2.81
N PRO A 75 -7.17 -10.22 -2.88
CA PRO A 75 -6.77 -11.62 -2.84
C PRO A 75 -6.91 -12.25 -1.44
N THR A 76 -7.20 -11.41 -0.43
CA THR A 76 -7.37 -11.84 0.96
C THR A 76 -8.85 -12.02 1.35
N GLU A 77 -9.77 -11.67 0.44
CA GLU A 77 -11.21 -11.76 0.65
C GLU A 77 -11.69 -11.02 1.93
N GLY A 78 -11.22 -9.80 2.13
CA GLY A 78 -11.60 -8.94 3.24
C GLY A 78 -10.95 -9.31 4.58
N SER A 79 -9.75 -9.89 4.56
CA SER A 79 -9.01 -10.20 5.78
C SER A 79 -8.53 -8.95 6.51
N THR A 80 -8.44 -9.04 7.84
CA THR A 80 -7.91 -7.96 8.69
C THR A 80 -6.81 -8.41 9.65
N HIS A 81 -6.51 -9.71 9.66
CA HIS A 81 -5.46 -10.31 10.48
C HIS A 81 -4.60 -11.22 9.62
N PHE A 82 -3.31 -11.27 9.91
CA PHE A 82 -2.36 -12.13 9.22
C PHE A 82 -1.16 -12.47 10.11
N HIS A 83 -0.45 -13.54 9.77
CA HIS A 83 0.86 -13.84 10.34
C HIS A 83 1.75 -14.55 9.31
N PRO A 84 3.08 -14.53 9.47
CA PRO A 84 3.98 -15.32 8.63
C PRO A 84 3.60 -16.80 8.68
N HIS A 85 3.59 -17.48 7.54
CA HIS A 85 3.18 -18.89 7.48
C HIS A 85 4.14 -19.83 8.23
N THR A 86 5.32 -19.34 8.61
CA THR A 86 6.32 -20.05 9.42
C THR A 86 6.06 -19.95 10.92
N GLU A 87 5.12 -19.10 11.33
CA GLU A 87 4.72 -18.90 12.72
C GLU A 87 3.34 -19.51 12.95
N ASN A 88 3.04 -19.88 14.20
CA ASN A 88 1.74 -20.40 14.58
C ASN A 88 1.29 -19.76 15.91
N PRO A 89 0.79 -18.52 15.88
CA PRO A 89 0.36 -17.82 17.08
C PRO A 89 -0.94 -18.41 17.65
N ASP A 90 -1.09 -18.41 18.98
CA ASP A 90 -2.25 -19.01 19.67
C ASP A 90 -3.60 -18.53 19.15
N TRP A 91 -3.69 -17.25 18.77
CA TRP A 91 -4.92 -16.64 18.26
C TRP A 91 -5.39 -17.24 16.93
N ALA A 92 -4.47 -17.84 16.16
CA ALA A 92 -4.71 -18.44 14.85
C ALA A 92 -4.95 -19.96 14.92
N ALA A 93 -4.58 -20.61 16.02
CA ALA A 93 -4.61 -22.08 16.15
C ALA A 93 -5.99 -22.73 15.91
N ARG A 94 -7.08 -21.96 16.04
CA ARG A 94 -8.46 -22.42 15.80
C ARG A 94 -9.17 -21.68 14.67
N GLU A 95 -8.47 -20.80 13.97
CA GLU A 95 -9.03 -20.04 12.85
C GLU A 95 -8.68 -20.73 11.53
N THR A 96 -9.59 -20.72 10.56
CA THR A 96 -9.29 -21.20 9.20
C THR A 96 -8.78 -20.02 8.38
N PRO A 97 -7.55 -20.08 7.82
CA PRO A 97 -7.07 -19.01 6.95
C PRO A 97 -7.93 -18.92 5.69
N ARG A 98 -8.23 -17.69 5.27
CA ARG A 98 -8.90 -17.40 4.00
C ARG A 98 -7.95 -17.52 2.82
N ALA A 99 -6.69 -17.13 3.02
CA ALA A 99 -5.68 -17.16 1.97
C ALA A 99 -4.28 -17.41 2.53
N LEU A 100 -3.42 -17.97 1.68
CA LEU A 100 -1.97 -17.98 1.83
C LEU A 100 -1.39 -17.23 0.62
N VAL A 101 -0.93 -16.00 0.83
CA VAL A 101 -0.38 -15.16 -0.24
C VAL A 101 1.02 -14.71 0.14
N GLY A 102 1.99 -15.00 -0.74
CA GLY A 102 3.40 -14.81 -0.44
C GLY A 102 3.79 -15.57 0.84
N GLY A 103 4.36 -14.85 1.80
CA GLY A 103 4.84 -15.40 3.07
C GLY A 103 3.82 -15.50 4.21
N HIS A 104 2.53 -15.19 3.99
CA HIS A 104 1.58 -14.95 5.09
C HIS A 104 0.24 -15.68 4.94
N PHE A 105 -0.28 -16.17 6.06
CA PHE A 105 -1.67 -16.58 6.20
C PHE A 105 -2.56 -15.39 6.55
N PHE A 106 -3.73 -15.29 5.94
CA PHE A 106 -4.71 -14.22 6.12
C PHE A 106 -6.03 -14.75 6.67
N TYR A 107 -6.66 -14.01 7.58
CA TYR A 107 -7.85 -14.46 8.32
C TYR A 107 -8.98 -13.45 8.29
N ALA A 108 -10.21 -13.94 8.43
CA ALA A 108 -11.41 -13.13 8.52
C ALA A 108 -11.33 -12.09 9.67
N PRO A 109 -12.08 -10.98 9.59
CA PRO A 109 -12.32 -10.14 10.75
C PRO A 109 -13.02 -10.98 11.84
N ARG A 110 -12.49 -10.94 13.07
CA ARG A 110 -13.21 -11.53 14.21
C ARG A 110 -14.53 -10.79 14.35
N ARG A 111 -15.66 -11.50 14.18
CA ARG A 111 -16.96 -10.96 14.55
C ARG A 111 -16.88 -10.61 16.04
N ALA A 112 -17.20 -9.37 16.40
CA ALA A 112 -17.40 -9.01 17.80
C ALA A 112 -18.40 -10.02 18.38
N GLY A 113 -17.96 -10.81 19.36
CA GLY A 113 -18.72 -11.91 19.89
C GLY A 113 -20.10 -11.45 20.37
N HIS A 114 -21.14 -12.10 19.87
CA HIS A 114 -22.42 -12.13 20.55
C HIS A 114 -22.21 -13.03 21.78
N HIS A 115 -22.02 -12.41 22.94
CA HIS A 115 -22.11 -13.12 24.21
C HIS A 115 -23.60 -13.45 24.43
N GLY A 116 -23.97 -14.69 24.08
CA GLY A 116 -25.21 -15.32 24.55
C GLY A 116 -24.96 -16.09 25.84
#